data_AF-A0A538J6L2-F1
#
_entry.id   AF-A0A538J6L2-F1
#
_cell.length_a   1.000
_cell.length_b   1.000
_cell.length_c   1.000
_cell.angle_alpha   90.00
_cell.angle_beta   90.00
_cell.angle_gamma   90.00
#
_symmetry.space_group_name_H-M   'P 1'
#
loop_
_entity.id
_entity.type
_entity.pdbx_description
1 polymer ?
#
loop_
_entity_poly.entity_id
_entity_poly.type
_entity_poly.pdbx_seq_one_letter_code
_entity_poly.pdbx_strand_id
1 'polypeptide(L)'
;MRRWSRGRIAAWAAIVGALAAANYAVRFSGSSSSAANERDALYHYSSAVSGLIFYALFFAFVYAVAAVDTDELFALRRPRSIRGAVGYGFAAIAGVYVVSAALSPFLNAGKEQGLTPSHWEPSHAGAYAANFVVVALVAPVVEELTFRGVGYGLLEQYGRPLAIVVVGIAFGLAHGLVEALPVLAAFGMLLTWLRAKTDSVIPGMIVHALFNSIALVAAVTT
;
A
#
# COMPACT_ATOMS: atom_id res chain seq x y z
N MET A 1 -22.24 -13.97 -11.53
CA MET A 1 -21.32 -13.22 -10.65
C MET A 1 -21.82 -13.37 -9.23
N ARG A 2 -20.95 -13.75 -8.28
CA ARG A 2 -21.31 -13.87 -6.87
C ARG A 2 -21.60 -12.47 -6.32
N ARG A 3 -22.73 -12.30 -5.64
CA ARG A 3 -23.13 -11.01 -5.07
C ARG A 3 -22.71 -10.98 -3.61
N TRP A 4 -21.74 -10.12 -3.27
CA TRP A 4 -21.25 -10.05 -1.90
C TRP A 4 -22.23 -9.31 -1.00
N SER A 5 -22.26 -9.70 0.27
CA SER A 5 -23.15 -9.06 1.24
C SER A 5 -22.70 -7.61 1.51
N ARG A 6 -23.68 -6.73 1.72
CA ARG A 6 -23.42 -5.33 2.14
C ARG A 6 -22.63 -5.26 3.44
N GLY A 7 -22.78 -6.26 4.32
CA GLY A 7 -22.05 -6.35 5.59
C GLY A 7 -20.53 -6.46 5.40
N ARG A 8 -20.05 -7.25 4.41
CA ARG A 8 -18.60 -7.36 4.15
C ARG A 8 -18.02 -6.07 3.54
N ILE A 9 -18.77 -5.43 2.66
CA ILE A 9 -18.39 -4.12 2.09
C ILE A 9 -18.29 -3.09 3.23
N ALA A 10 -19.28 -3.05 4.13
CA ALA A 10 -19.27 -2.16 5.27
C ALA A 10 -18.11 -2.45 6.23
N ALA A 11 -17.80 -3.74 6.50
CA ALA A 11 -16.68 -4.13 7.35
C ALA A 11 -15.33 -3.72 6.75
N TRP A 12 -15.11 -3.99 5.46
CA TRP A 12 -13.91 -3.54 4.75
C TRP A 12 -13.77 -2.01 4.77
N ALA A 13 -14.85 -1.30 4.46
CA ALA A 13 -14.86 0.16 4.48
C ALA A 13 -14.61 0.73 5.89
N ALA A 14 -15.12 0.08 6.94
CA ALA A 14 -14.87 0.47 8.32
C ALA A 14 -13.41 0.28 8.72
N ILE A 15 -12.78 -0.84 8.34
CA ILE A 15 -11.34 -1.09 8.58
C ILE A 15 -10.50 -0.01 7.90
N VAL A 16 -10.71 0.22 6.60
CA VAL A 16 -9.93 1.18 5.82
C VAL A 16 -10.20 2.62 6.28
N GLY A 17 -11.46 2.94 6.58
CA GLY A 17 -11.86 4.24 7.09
C GLY A 17 -11.27 4.54 8.48
N ALA A 18 -11.24 3.57 9.38
CA ALA A 18 -10.61 3.70 10.69
C ALA A 18 -9.10 3.91 10.56
N LEU A 19 -8.43 3.17 9.67
CA LEU A 19 -7.01 3.35 9.37
C LEU A 19 -6.72 4.76 8.84
N ALA A 20 -7.47 5.21 7.83
CA ALA A 20 -7.33 6.55 7.27
C ALA A 20 -7.57 7.64 8.32
N ALA A 21 -8.63 7.51 9.13
CA ALA A 21 -8.95 8.45 10.19
C ALA A 21 -7.84 8.51 11.25
N ALA A 22 -7.28 7.37 11.66
CA ALA A 22 -6.17 7.32 12.60
C ALA A 22 -4.93 8.03 12.05
N ASN A 23 -4.56 7.76 10.80
CA ASN A 23 -3.38 8.36 10.17
C ASN A 23 -3.53 9.88 9.98
N TYR A 24 -4.70 10.37 9.57
CA TYR A 24 -4.97 11.81 9.51
C TYR A 24 -5.06 12.45 10.91
N ALA A 25 -5.60 11.75 11.90
CA ALA A 25 -5.63 12.25 13.28
C ALA A 25 -4.21 12.45 13.82
N VAL A 26 -3.31 11.48 13.62
CA VAL A 26 -1.89 11.62 13.97
C VAL A 26 -1.29 12.83 13.24
N ARG A 27 -1.48 12.92 11.92
CA ARG A 27 -0.97 14.02 11.08
C ARG A 27 -1.38 15.41 11.59
N PHE A 28 -2.67 15.60 11.92
CA PHE A 28 -3.23 16.90 12.30
C PHE A 28 -3.20 17.19 13.80
N SER A 29 -2.94 16.19 14.65
CA SER A 29 -2.77 16.40 16.10
C SER A 29 -1.50 17.19 16.45
N GLY A 30 -0.59 17.42 15.49
CA GLY A 30 0.57 18.26 15.67
C GLY A 30 1.60 17.70 16.65
N SER A 31 1.60 16.39 16.92
CA SER A 31 2.61 15.71 17.73
C SER A 31 4.00 15.91 17.11
N SER A 32 4.67 17.00 17.48
CA SER A 32 5.96 17.41 16.90
C SER A 32 7.09 16.42 17.24
N SER A 33 6.83 15.53 18.19
CA SER A 33 7.62 14.36 18.55
C SER A 33 7.50 13.19 17.56
N SER A 34 6.54 13.18 16.62
CA SER A 34 6.40 12.13 15.60
C SER A 34 7.20 12.45 14.33
N ALA A 35 7.16 13.68 13.81
CA ALA A 35 7.90 14.03 12.57
C ALA A 35 9.44 14.00 12.68
N ALA A 36 9.98 14.12 13.91
CA ALA A 36 11.42 13.93 14.17
C ALA A 36 11.76 12.45 14.45
N ASN A 37 10.90 11.70 15.15
CA ASN A 37 11.07 10.24 15.34
C ASN A 37 10.81 9.43 14.06
N GLU A 38 10.00 9.93 13.13
CA GLU A 38 9.63 9.23 11.89
C GLU A 38 10.77 9.19 10.88
N ARG A 39 11.57 10.26 10.78
CA ARG A 39 12.69 10.33 9.81
C ARG A 39 13.78 9.29 10.08
N ASP A 40 13.97 8.93 11.34
CA ASP A 40 14.92 7.91 11.76
C ASP A 40 14.20 6.65 12.30
N ALA A 41 12.88 6.53 12.10
CA ALA A 41 12.12 5.35 12.56
C ALA A 41 12.70 4.06 11.97
N LEU A 42 13.23 4.13 10.75
CA LEU A 42 13.88 3.01 10.07
C LEU A 42 15.19 2.57 10.77
N TYR A 43 15.81 3.41 11.59
CA TYR A 43 17.01 3.11 12.38
C TYR A 43 16.73 2.47 13.74
N HIS A 44 15.47 2.22 14.09
CA HIS A 44 15.10 1.58 15.35
C HIS A 44 14.43 0.21 15.13
N TYR A 45 14.92 -0.83 15.83
CA TYR A 45 14.29 -2.16 15.82
C TYR A 45 12.86 -2.16 16.39
N SER A 46 12.57 -1.27 17.34
CA SER A 46 11.23 -1.10 17.90
C SER A 46 10.20 -0.73 16.84
N SER A 47 10.60 0.06 15.82
CA SER A 47 9.74 0.39 14.68
C SER A 47 9.39 -0.84 13.86
N ALA A 48 10.38 -1.70 13.57
CA ALA A 48 10.16 -2.94 12.83
C ALA A 48 9.22 -3.89 13.59
N VAL A 49 9.45 -4.06 14.90
CA VAL A 49 8.59 -4.88 15.77
C VAL A 49 7.16 -4.31 15.82
N SER A 50 7.02 -3.00 16.00
CA SER A 50 5.70 -2.35 16.04
C SER A 50 4.97 -2.48 14.70
N GLY A 51 5.69 -2.33 13.58
CA GLY A 51 5.17 -2.54 12.24
C GLY A 51 4.70 -3.98 12.01
N LEU A 52 5.46 -4.98 12.44
CA LEU A 52 5.06 -6.39 12.36
C LEU A 52 3.78 -6.67 13.16
N ILE A 53 3.70 -6.15 14.39
CA ILE A 53 2.50 -6.28 15.23
C ILE A 53 1.30 -5.61 14.56
N PHE A 54 1.48 -4.38 14.07
CA PHE A 54 0.44 -3.64 13.35
C PHE A 54 -0.07 -4.42 12.14
N TYR A 55 0.82 -4.88 11.25
CA TYR A 55 0.43 -5.60 10.04
C TYR A 55 -0.17 -6.98 10.35
N ALA A 56 0.25 -7.65 11.42
CA ALA A 56 -0.37 -8.89 11.87
C ALA A 56 -1.82 -8.68 12.34
N LEU A 57 -2.06 -7.64 13.16
CA LEU A 57 -3.41 -7.27 13.62
C LEU A 57 -4.28 -6.81 12.46
N PHE A 58 -3.74 -5.95 11.60
CA PHE A 58 -4.43 -5.48 10.40
C PHE A 58 -4.83 -6.63 9.49
N PHE A 59 -3.91 -7.56 9.23
CA PHE A 59 -4.20 -8.78 8.48
C PHE A 59 -5.27 -9.63 9.14
N ALA A 60 -5.29 -9.77 10.48
CA ALA A 60 -6.31 -10.53 11.17
C ALA A 60 -7.73 -9.98 10.93
N PHE A 61 -7.91 -8.65 10.94
CA PHE A 61 -9.18 -8.02 10.60
C PHE A 61 -9.58 -8.24 9.13
N VAL A 62 -8.62 -8.11 8.21
CA VAL A 62 -8.85 -8.34 6.78
C VAL A 62 -9.20 -9.80 6.51
N TYR A 63 -8.50 -10.72 7.15
CA TYR A 63 -8.79 -12.15 7.11
C TYR A 63 -10.19 -12.45 7.63
N ALA A 64 -10.62 -11.83 8.73
CA ALA A 64 -11.99 -12.02 9.24
C ALA A 64 -13.07 -11.64 8.21
N VAL A 65 -12.85 -10.59 7.39
CA VAL A 65 -13.77 -10.23 6.30
C VAL A 65 -13.76 -11.27 5.18
N ALA A 66 -12.60 -11.87 4.91
CA ALA A 66 -12.39 -12.81 3.81
C ALA A 66 -12.58 -14.29 4.17
N ALA A 67 -12.63 -14.66 5.45
CA ALA A 67 -12.35 -16.00 5.96
C ALA A 67 -13.13 -17.14 5.27
N VAL A 68 -14.38 -16.90 4.90
CA VAL A 68 -15.25 -17.90 4.25
C VAL A 68 -14.92 -18.09 2.76
N ASP A 69 -14.35 -17.07 2.11
CA ASP A 69 -14.16 -17.02 0.65
C ASP A 69 -12.76 -16.47 0.31
N THR A 70 -11.75 -16.96 1.03
CA THR A 70 -10.37 -16.47 0.91
C THR A 70 -9.77 -16.74 -0.46
N ASP A 71 -10.12 -17.84 -1.11
CA ASP A 71 -9.69 -18.19 -2.46
C ASP A 71 -10.14 -17.14 -3.50
N GLU A 72 -11.40 -16.70 -3.41
CA GLU A 72 -11.96 -15.68 -4.29
C GLU A 72 -11.48 -14.26 -3.91
N LEU A 73 -11.55 -13.92 -2.62
CA LEU A 73 -11.27 -12.57 -2.14
C LEU A 73 -9.79 -12.29 -2.05
N PHE A 74 -8.93 -13.20 -1.61
CA PHE A 74 -7.49 -12.94 -1.65
C PHE A 74 -6.92 -13.10 -3.05
N ALA A 75 -7.53 -13.94 -3.89
CA ALA A 75 -7.09 -14.19 -5.26
C ALA A 75 -5.58 -14.47 -5.37
N LEU A 76 -5.06 -15.24 -4.41
CA LEU A 76 -3.68 -15.75 -4.38
C LEU A 76 -3.55 -16.89 -5.38
N ARG A 77 -3.55 -16.54 -6.67
CA ARG A 77 -3.50 -17.49 -7.79
C ARG A 77 -2.52 -17.04 -8.84
N ARG A 78 -2.00 -17.99 -9.62
CA ARG A 78 -1.11 -17.70 -10.75
C ARG A 78 -1.84 -16.81 -11.78
N PRO A 79 -1.23 -15.72 -12.28
CA PRO A 79 -1.84 -14.90 -13.32
C PRO A 79 -2.00 -15.72 -14.60
N ARG A 80 -3.05 -15.43 -15.38
CA ARG A 80 -3.38 -16.18 -16.62
C ARG A 80 -2.26 -16.13 -17.67
N SER A 81 -1.48 -15.06 -17.69
CA SER A 81 -0.30 -14.90 -18.53
C SER A 81 0.80 -14.21 -17.74
N ILE A 82 1.93 -14.90 -17.53
CA ILE A 82 3.11 -14.32 -16.85
C ILE A 82 3.65 -13.15 -17.67
N ARG A 83 3.81 -13.31 -18.99
CA ARG A 83 4.28 -12.24 -19.88
C ARG A 83 3.35 -11.02 -19.83
N GLY A 84 2.04 -11.25 -19.83
CA GLY A 84 1.05 -10.18 -19.67
C GLY A 84 1.19 -9.48 -18.32
N ALA A 85 1.28 -10.24 -17.22
CA ALA A 85 1.45 -9.71 -15.88
C ALA A 85 2.73 -8.86 -15.74
N VAL A 86 3.84 -9.31 -16.31
CA VAL A 86 5.10 -8.56 -16.34
C VAL A 86 4.93 -7.25 -17.13
N GLY A 87 4.35 -7.32 -18.34
CA GLY A 87 4.11 -6.13 -19.15
C GLY A 87 3.19 -5.10 -18.48
N TYR A 88 2.10 -5.56 -17.85
CA TYR A 88 1.21 -4.70 -17.08
C TYR A 88 1.88 -4.15 -15.81
N GLY A 89 2.75 -4.92 -15.16
CA GLY A 89 3.52 -4.46 -14.02
C GLY A 89 4.46 -3.31 -14.39
N PHE A 90 5.21 -3.43 -15.50
CA PHE A 90 6.03 -2.33 -16.02
C PHE A 90 5.19 -1.11 -16.39
N ALA A 91 4.01 -1.31 -17.01
CA ALA A 91 3.10 -0.21 -17.31
C ALA A 91 2.60 0.50 -16.05
N ALA A 92 2.32 -0.23 -14.96
CA ALA A 92 1.94 0.35 -13.68
C ALA A 92 3.08 1.16 -13.04
N ILE A 93 4.32 0.65 -13.07
CA ILE A 93 5.50 1.37 -12.57
C ILE A 93 5.74 2.64 -13.40
N ALA A 94 5.77 2.52 -14.72
CA ALA A 94 5.95 3.69 -15.59
C ALA A 94 4.84 4.72 -15.38
N GLY A 95 3.59 4.26 -15.24
CA GLY A 95 2.43 5.11 -14.97
C GLY A 95 2.57 5.92 -13.68
N VAL A 96 2.98 5.30 -12.57
CA VAL A 96 3.14 6.02 -11.31
C VAL A 96 4.29 7.03 -11.37
N TYR A 97 5.40 6.71 -12.04
CA TYR A 97 6.50 7.67 -12.22
C TYR A 97 6.11 8.84 -13.11
N VAL A 98 5.31 8.63 -14.16
CA VAL A 98 4.77 9.71 -15.00
C VAL A 98 3.86 10.63 -14.17
N VAL A 99 2.97 10.07 -13.36
CA VAL A 99 2.10 10.85 -12.46
C VAL A 99 2.94 11.63 -11.44
N SER A 100 3.92 10.98 -10.82
CA SER A 100 4.81 11.62 -9.85
C SER A 100 5.59 12.77 -10.48
N ALA A 101 6.14 12.58 -11.69
CA ALA A 101 6.86 13.63 -12.41
C ALA A 101 5.95 14.82 -12.75
N ALA A 102 4.74 14.56 -13.24
CA ALA A 102 3.76 15.60 -13.58
C ALA A 102 3.30 16.41 -12.36
N LEU A 103 3.22 15.79 -11.19
CA LEU A 103 2.76 16.44 -9.96
C LEU A 103 3.90 17.07 -9.13
N SER A 104 5.15 16.68 -9.36
CA SER A 104 6.31 17.18 -8.61
C SER A 104 6.49 18.72 -8.59
N PRO A 105 6.06 19.52 -9.60
CA PRO A 105 6.11 20.98 -9.50
C PRO A 105 5.12 21.57 -8.50
N PHE A 106 4.09 20.82 -8.10
CA PHE A 106 2.99 21.29 -7.28
C PHE A 106 2.95 20.63 -5.88
N LEU A 107 3.50 19.43 -5.75
CA LEU A 107 3.41 18.58 -4.55
C LEU A 107 4.78 17.97 -4.21
N ASN A 108 5.13 17.89 -2.93
CA ASN A 108 6.36 17.24 -2.46
C ASN A 108 6.07 15.86 -1.86
N ALA A 109 5.40 15.00 -2.65
CA ALA A 109 4.97 13.67 -2.22
C ALA A 109 6.09 12.83 -1.59
N GLY A 110 7.29 12.82 -2.18
CA GLY A 110 8.43 12.07 -1.65
C GLY A 110 8.94 12.60 -0.31
N LYS A 111 8.94 13.93 -0.12
CA LYS A 111 9.32 14.55 1.15
C LYS A 111 8.31 14.25 2.25
N GLU A 112 7.02 14.28 1.92
CA GLU A 112 5.96 14.00 2.90
C GLU A 112 5.92 12.53 3.31
N GLN A 113 6.25 11.60 2.42
CA GLN A 113 6.33 10.18 2.75
C GLN A 113 7.38 9.87 3.81
N GLY A 114 8.41 10.72 3.98
CA GLY A 114 9.35 10.62 5.10
C GLY A 114 10.18 9.33 5.15
N LEU A 115 10.15 8.50 4.10
CA LEU A 115 10.87 7.22 4.03
C LEU A 115 12.39 7.38 3.86
N THR A 116 12.87 8.62 3.80
CA THR A 116 14.28 8.98 3.64
C THR A 116 14.88 9.41 4.97
N PRO A 117 15.82 8.64 5.57
CA PRO A 117 16.63 9.16 6.65
C PRO A 117 17.45 10.34 6.14
N SER A 118 17.82 11.25 7.05
CA SER A 118 18.53 12.48 6.67
C SER A 118 19.91 12.23 6.06
N HIS A 119 20.55 11.12 6.44
CA HIS A 119 21.80 10.61 5.91
C HIS A 119 21.93 9.12 6.26
N TRP A 120 22.78 8.39 5.54
CA TRP A 120 23.07 6.98 5.85
C TRP A 120 23.97 6.82 7.09
N GLU A 121 23.56 5.96 8.02
CA GLU A 121 24.32 5.64 9.22
C GLU A 121 24.64 4.13 9.31
N PRO A 122 25.88 3.71 9.01
CA PRO A 122 26.24 2.28 9.00
C PRO A 122 25.99 1.54 10.31
N SER A 123 26.07 2.23 11.46
CA SER A 123 25.77 1.67 12.79
C SER A 123 24.32 1.17 12.93
N HIS A 124 23.40 1.70 12.13
CA HIS A 124 21.98 1.36 12.15
C HIS A 124 21.56 0.39 11.04
N ALA A 125 22.50 -0.13 10.25
CA ALA A 125 22.22 -0.97 9.08
C ALA A 125 21.35 -2.20 9.39
N GLY A 126 21.53 -2.82 10.57
CA GLY A 126 20.70 -3.96 10.99
C GLY A 126 19.25 -3.58 11.25
N ALA A 127 19.00 -2.45 11.93
CA ALA A 127 17.66 -1.94 12.17
C ALA A 127 17.00 -1.47 10.87
N TYR A 128 17.77 -0.83 9.99
CA TYR A 128 17.32 -0.44 8.66
C TYR A 128 16.89 -1.65 7.82
N ALA A 129 17.70 -2.71 7.80
CA ALA A 129 17.36 -3.95 7.10
C ALA A 129 16.10 -4.63 7.66
N ALA A 130 15.90 -4.59 8.98
CA ALA A 130 14.69 -5.11 9.60
C ALA A 130 13.44 -4.32 9.16
N ASN A 131 13.50 -2.98 9.19
CA ASN A 131 12.41 -2.14 8.71
C ASN A 131 12.19 -2.26 7.19
N PHE A 132 13.26 -2.46 6.40
CA PHE A 132 13.17 -2.75 4.97
C PHE A 132 12.30 -3.98 4.71
N VAL A 133 12.51 -5.08 5.45
CA VAL A 133 11.68 -6.29 5.32
C VAL A 133 10.21 -5.97 5.62
N VAL A 134 9.92 -5.17 6.65
CA VAL A 134 8.55 -4.79 6.99
C VAL A 134 7.91 -3.96 5.88
N VAL A 135 8.55 -2.87 5.45
CA VAL A 135 7.98 -1.91 4.50
C VAL A 135 7.99 -2.42 3.06
N ALA A 136 9.00 -3.17 2.66
CA ALA A 136 9.13 -3.65 1.28
C ALA A 136 8.51 -5.02 1.04
N LEU A 137 8.29 -5.85 2.08
CA LEU A 137 7.77 -7.21 1.91
C LEU A 137 6.46 -7.44 2.67
N VAL A 138 6.43 -7.19 3.99
CA VAL A 138 5.24 -7.48 4.81
C VAL A 138 4.08 -6.56 4.45
N ALA A 139 4.34 -5.25 4.40
CA ALA A 139 3.36 -4.22 4.09
C ALA A 139 2.67 -4.46 2.73
N PRO A 140 3.40 -4.63 1.60
CA PRO A 140 2.79 -4.94 0.32
C PRO A 140 1.89 -6.18 0.33
N VAL A 141 2.26 -7.24 1.05
CA VAL A 141 1.41 -8.44 1.13
C VAL A 141 0.07 -8.11 1.79
N VAL A 142 0.09 -7.52 2.99
CA VAL A 142 -1.15 -7.22 3.73
C VAL A 142 -2.00 -6.18 3.00
N GLU A 143 -1.37 -5.14 2.45
CA GLU A 143 -2.07 -4.08 1.73
C GLU A 143 -2.68 -4.59 0.42
N GLU A 144 -1.96 -5.37 -0.38
CA GLU A 144 -2.53 -5.94 -1.60
C GLU A 144 -3.71 -6.87 -1.30
N LEU A 145 -3.64 -7.68 -0.25
CA LEU A 145 -4.78 -8.50 0.19
C LEU A 145 -5.96 -7.65 0.63
N THR A 146 -5.70 -6.54 1.31
CA THR A 146 -6.75 -5.62 1.77
C THR A 146 -7.44 -4.92 0.61
N PHE A 147 -6.67 -4.30 -0.28
CA PHE A 147 -7.19 -3.42 -1.32
C PHE A 147 -7.54 -4.18 -2.60
N ARG A 148 -6.63 -5.01 -3.13
CA ARG A 148 -6.79 -5.69 -4.43
C ARG A 148 -7.42 -7.05 -4.28
N GLY A 149 -7.21 -7.68 -3.13
CA GLY A 149 -7.98 -8.84 -2.73
C GLY A 149 -9.40 -8.43 -2.35
N VAL A 150 -9.60 -8.09 -1.08
CA VAL A 150 -10.92 -7.88 -0.48
C VAL A 150 -11.63 -6.67 -1.10
N GLY A 151 -10.99 -5.49 -1.14
CA GLY A 151 -11.62 -4.26 -1.65
C GLY A 151 -12.12 -4.40 -3.09
N TYR A 152 -11.22 -4.72 -4.02
CA TYR A 152 -11.57 -4.90 -5.43
C TYR A 152 -12.54 -6.07 -5.64
N GLY A 153 -12.29 -7.23 -5.00
CA GLY A 153 -13.16 -8.40 -5.10
C GLY A 153 -14.60 -8.14 -4.63
N LEU A 154 -14.76 -7.33 -3.58
CA LEU A 154 -16.09 -6.93 -3.09
C LEU A 154 -16.77 -5.89 -4.00
N LEU A 155 -16.01 -4.97 -4.60
CA LEU A 155 -16.56 -3.82 -5.32
C LEU A 155 -16.71 -4.05 -6.84
N GLU A 156 -16.03 -5.04 -7.42
CA GLU A 156 -16.09 -5.29 -8.87
C GLU A 156 -17.50 -5.63 -9.38
N GLN A 157 -18.38 -6.14 -8.50
CA GLN A 157 -19.79 -6.38 -8.80
C GLN A 157 -20.57 -5.12 -9.19
N TYR A 158 -20.05 -3.93 -8.86
CA TYR A 158 -20.63 -2.63 -9.24
C TYR A 158 -19.97 -2.01 -10.47
N GLY A 159 -19.06 -2.74 -11.13
CA GLY A 159 -18.34 -2.30 -12.32
C GLY A 159 -16.85 -2.10 -12.06
N ARG A 160 -16.03 -2.64 -12.98
CA ARG A 160 -14.57 -2.63 -12.86
C ARG A 160 -13.97 -1.22 -12.78
N PRO A 161 -14.37 -0.23 -13.60
CA PRO A 161 -13.82 1.12 -13.51
C PRO A 161 -14.10 1.78 -12.15
N LEU A 162 -15.33 1.64 -11.64
CA LEU A 162 -15.71 2.16 -10.34
C LEU A 162 -14.86 1.53 -9.22
N ALA A 163 -14.74 0.20 -9.22
CA ALA A 163 -13.92 -0.50 -8.23
C ALA A 163 -12.44 -0.05 -8.27
N ILE A 164 -11.87 0.14 -9.46
CA ILE A 164 -10.50 0.65 -9.62
C ILE A 164 -10.32 2.03 -8.96
N VAL A 165 -11.24 2.95 -9.24
CA VAL A 165 -11.17 4.32 -8.72
C VAL A 165 -11.38 4.34 -7.21
N VAL A 166 -12.42 3.67 -6.70
CA VAL A 166 -12.76 3.67 -5.26
C VAL A 166 -11.66 3.02 -4.43
N VAL A 167 -11.16 1.85 -4.84
CA VAL A 167 -10.08 1.15 -4.13
C VAL A 167 -8.79 1.96 -4.19
N GLY A 168 -8.48 2.59 -5.33
CA GLY A 168 -7.30 3.42 -5.46
C GLY A 168 -7.33 4.66 -4.55
N ILE A 169 -8.46 5.37 -4.50
CA ILE A 169 -8.64 6.51 -3.57
C ILE A 169 -8.55 6.04 -2.13
N ALA A 170 -9.20 4.93 -1.79
CA ALA A 170 -9.16 4.36 -0.44
C ALA A 170 -7.73 3.99 -0.01
N PHE A 171 -6.92 3.45 -0.92
CA PHE A 171 -5.49 3.21 -0.70
C PHE A 171 -4.74 4.51 -0.40
N GLY A 172 -4.91 5.56 -1.22
CA GLY A 172 -4.27 6.86 -0.98
C GLY A 172 -4.66 7.49 0.36
N LEU A 173 -5.95 7.49 0.69
CA LEU A 173 -6.47 8.02 1.96
C LEU A 173 -5.94 7.26 3.17
N ALA A 174 -5.78 5.95 3.06
CA ALA A 174 -5.29 5.11 4.15
C ALA A 174 -3.88 5.49 4.62
N HIS A 175 -3.10 6.25 3.84
CA HIS A 175 -1.76 6.68 4.22
C HIS A 175 -1.74 7.95 5.09
N GLY A 176 -2.83 8.73 5.16
CA GLY A 176 -2.89 9.96 5.97
C GLY A 176 -1.96 11.09 5.50
N LEU A 177 -1.44 11.00 4.27
CA LEU A 177 -0.58 11.99 3.65
C LEU A 177 -1.42 12.94 2.77
N VAL A 178 -1.12 14.24 2.76
CA VAL A 178 -1.93 15.23 2.03
C VAL A 178 -1.32 15.54 0.67
N GLU A 179 -0.03 15.84 0.62
CA GLU A 179 0.72 16.10 -0.60
C GLU A 179 0.95 14.82 -1.42
N ALA A 180 1.18 13.69 -0.75
CA ALA A 180 1.37 12.40 -1.43
C ALA A 180 0.06 11.74 -1.88
N LEU A 181 -1.11 12.20 -1.40
CA LEU A 181 -2.41 11.57 -1.68
C LEU A 181 -2.68 11.36 -3.17
N PRO A 182 -2.49 12.35 -4.07
CA PRO A 182 -2.80 12.15 -5.48
C PRO A 182 -1.91 11.08 -6.14
N VAL A 183 -0.62 11.04 -5.78
CA VAL A 183 0.33 10.03 -6.29
C VAL A 183 -0.01 8.64 -5.74
N LEU A 184 -0.29 8.54 -4.43
CA LEU A 184 -0.67 7.29 -3.80
C LEU A 184 -2.01 6.77 -4.30
N ALA A 185 -3.00 7.64 -4.52
CA ALA A 185 -4.28 7.25 -5.10
C ALA A 185 -4.10 6.72 -6.53
N ALA A 186 -3.26 7.38 -7.35
CA ALA A 186 -2.94 6.91 -8.69
C ALA A 186 -2.23 5.55 -8.68
N PHE A 187 -1.25 5.36 -7.80
CA PHE A 187 -0.59 4.07 -7.59
C PHE A 187 -1.59 2.99 -7.14
N GLY A 188 -2.46 3.37 -6.21
CA GLY A 188 -3.71 2.71 -5.79
C GLY A 188 -4.48 2.11 -6.97
N MET A 189 -4.88 2.99 -7.89
CA MET A 189 -5.66 2.67 -9.08
C MET A 189 -4.87 1.78 -10.05
N LEU A 190 -3.59 2.04 -10.29
CA LEU A 190 -2.74 1.28 -11.21
C LEU A 190 -2.57 -0.19 -10.78
N LEU A 191 -2.32 -0.42 -9.49
CA LEU A 191 -2.25 -1.78 -8.94
C LEU A 191 -3.62 -2.47 -8.95
N THR A 192 -4.72 -1.72 -8.73
CA THR A 192 -6.07 -2.29 -8.85
C THR A 192 -6.42 -2.64 -10.29
N TRP A 193 -5.99 -1.83 -11.25
CA TRP A 193 -6.07 -2.14 -12.68
C TRP A 193 -5.24 -3.39 -13.02
N LEU A 194 -4.04 -3.52 -12.46
CA LEU A 194 -3.19 -4.70 -12.62
C LEU A 194 -3.89 -5.97 -12.09
N ARG A 195 -4.50 -5.91 -10.90
CA ARG A 195 -5.34 -6.99 -10.36
C ARG A 195 -6.51 -7.31 -11.28
N ALA A 196 -7.18 -6.30 -11.83
CA ALA A 196 -8.29 -6.48 -12.75
C ALA A 196 -7.86 -7.15 -14.06
N LYS A 197 -6.62 -6.91 -14.54
CA LYS A 197 -6.10 -7.50 -15.78
C LYS A 197 -5.55 -8.91 -15.61
N THR A 198 -4.90 -9.17 -14.48
CA THR A 198 -4.18 -10.44 -14.25
C THR A 198 -5.01 -11.48 -13.52
N ASP A 199 -6.12 -11.05 -12.93
CA ASP A 199 -6.97 -11.85 -12.07
C ASP A 199 -6.23 -12.42 -10.84
N SER A 200 -5.19 -11.73 -10.38
CA SER A 200 -4.29 -12.17 -9.31
C SER A 200 -3.77 -10.96 -8.52
N VAL A 201 -3.59 -11.12 -7.20
CA VAL A 201 -2.93 -10.11 -6.37
C VAL A 201 -1.39 -10.21 -6.44
N ILE A 202 -0.84 -11.35 -6.86
CA ILE A 202 0.61 -11.61 -6.83
C ILE A 202 1.41 -10.60 -7.68
N PRO A 203 1.00 -10.26 -8.92
CA PRO A 203 1.70 -9.23 -9.69
C PRO A 203 1.70 -7.87 -9.00
N GLY A 204 0.59 -7.51 -8.33
CA GLY A 204 0.48 -6.28 -7.54
C GLY A 204 1.44 -6.28 -6.35
N MET A 205 1.52 -7.39 -5.62
CA MET A 205 2.46 -7.56 -4.49
C MET A 205 3.91 -7.35 -4.92
N ILE A 206 4.30 -7.93 -6.06
CA ILE A 206 5.66 -7.80 -6.59
C ILE A 206 5.94 -6.36 -7.00
N VAL A 207 5.02 -5.71 -7.74
CA VAL A 207 5.20 -4.33 -8.18
C VAL A 207 5.26 -3.37 -6.99
N HIS A 208 4.41 -3.58 -5.99
CA HIS A 208 4.37 -2.77 -4.78
C HIS A 208 5.65 -2.96 -3.94
N ALA A 209 6.07 -4.21 -3.72
CA ALA A 209 7.35 -4.51 -3.06
C ALA A 209 8.54 -3.88 -3.78
N LEU A 210 8.57 -3.94 -5.13
CA LEU A 210 9.61 -3.32 -5.93
C LEU A 210 9.61 -1.80 -5.80
N PHE A 211 8.43 -1.17 -5.86
CA PHE A 211 8.30 0.28 -5.69
C PHE A 211 8.83 0.73 -4.32
N ASN A 212 8.45 0.05 -3.24
CA ASN A 212 8.93 0.34 -1.89
C ASN A 212 10.43 0.07 -1.76
N SER A 213 10.93 -1.03 -2.35
CA SER A 213 12.36 -1.36 -2.34
C SER A 213 13.19 -0.29 -3.04
N ILE A 214 12.76 0.20 -4.21
CA ILE A 214 13.45 1.27 -4.94
C ILE A 214 13.50 2.54 -4.09
N ALA A 215 12.37 2.93 -3.47
CA ALA A 215 12.31 4.10 -2.62
C ALA A 215 13.27 4.00 -1.41
N LEU A 216 13.29 2.86 -0.73
CA LEU A 216 14.17 2.61 0.42
C LEU A 216 15.65 2.53 0.01
N VAL A 217 15.98 1.88 -1.10
CA VAL A 217 17.38 1.86 -1.57
C VAL A 217 17.84 3.26 -1.97
N ALA A 218 17.02 4.01 -2.71
CA ALA A 218 17.33 5.39 -3.09
C ALA A 218 17.58 6.25 -1.84
N ALA A 219 16.75 6.09 -0.81
CA ALA A 219 16.81 6.82 0.45
C ALA A 219 18.15 6.75 1.21
N VAL A 220 19.01 5.77 0.92
CA VAL A 220 20.32 5.59 1.59
C VAL A 220 21.49 5.62 0.62
N THR A 221 21.25 5.87 -0.67
CA THR A 221 22.28 5.86 -1.73
C THR A 221 22.40 7.18 -2.49
N THR A 222 21.49 8.14 -2.24
CA THR A 222 21.48 9.48 -2.85
C THR A 222 21.64 10.55 -1.78
#